data_AF-A0A6I7NYW7-F1
#
_entry.id   AF-A0A6I7NYW7-F1
#
_cell.length_a   1.000
_cell.length_b   1.000
_cell.length_c   1.000
_cell.angle_alpha   90.00
_cell.angle_beta   90.00
_cell.angle_gamma   90.00
#
_symmetry.space_group_name_H-M   'P 1'
#
loop_
_entity.id
_entity.type
_entity.pdbx_description
1 polymer ?
#
loop_
_entity_poly.entity_id
_entity_poly.type
_entity_poly.pdbx_seq_one_letter_code
_entity_poly.pdbx_strand_id
1 'polypeptide(L)'
;MRRSTLSPDDAYRPAIPNVDVRAAAFRECEAMLAYAAASGLVLDDETRSRIGLLDVGIVQRRELAMSELFDLHGRLARLVEPATPRGLELMRWDAQRYPRAHRLAPVPALRSLLLIAVVFLVAFCAVGVSGLVTTATVERSLLSFESRLELAALLLFYFSLAGIGATFKALYDAYQFVQEGRYDPRLESTYYIRIGLGLISGLLLAQVLNQFVAAGEGLALGKPLLAILGGFAAQVVYSALSRLVEAVESVFRADLRTQLQLQEREQRANRQAAEAARQATIAGKGAALAAAIERSDDATRRRALVGELMENVLPGFAGAGGNVVAGTAPPTAGGAVDFMFQRAGRWLALGRTVADLLPGERAAAAQERVREVRKALEEAETFRGRLRGGDAVGAVQQVLGRVVHSPNPLTPIFQTALLTFATVLGRGLPGLAAVTPKGLALGIVASGAKLRSEAYARWKARVLAAPYHPDLLPPATLTFNSVLPALQLSPAFAAAFEDLLAEPEPRIVLEIGELALQDDGSALRSRYPDRFPNATVFASGLEAFRQALLTTALTPELPPELLTIAGTDTAATLLAGLDAVRADPTARQDLELLALLGDRVRTGEVEMAEVEAALREAEAGT
;
A
#
# COMPACT_ATOMS: atom_id res chain seq x y z
N MET A 1 -42.08 -18.74 31.69
CA MET A 1 -40.87 -19.59 31.82
C MET A 1 -40.61 -20.33 30.52
N ARG A 2 -39.73 -19.81 29.66
CA ARG A 2 -39.05 -20.58 28.60
C ARG A 2 -37.59 -20.20 28.68
N ARG A 3 -36.75 -21.11 29.18
CA ARG A 3 -35.29 -20.99 29.13
C ARG A 3 -34.88 -21.08 27.66
N SER A 4 -34.43 -19.97 27.08
CA SER A 4 -33.73 -19.98 25.80
C SER A 4 -32.32 -20.53 26.03
N THR A 5 -32.18 -21.84 25.90
CA THR A 5 -30.87 -22.49 25.78
C THR A 5 -30.32 -22.12 24.40
N LEU A 6 -29.56 -21.04 24.32
CA LEU A 6 -28.67 -20.78 23.18
C LEU A 6 -27.68 -21.94 23.12
N SER A 7 -27.67 -22.68 22.01
CA SER A 7 -26.71 -23.76 21.78
C SER A 7 -25.30 -23.15 21.69
N PRO A 8 -24.23 -23.83 22.14
CA PRO A 8 -22.84 -23.40 21.90
C PRO A 8 -22.54 -23.12 20.42
N ASP A 9 -23.33 -23.72 19.51
CA ASP A 9 -23.24 -23.52 18.06
C ASP A 9 -23.65 -22.11 17.58
N ASP A 10 -24.45 -21.37 18.36
CA ASP A 10 -24.87 -20.01 17.99
C ASP A 10 -23.75 -18.97 18.15
N ALA A 11 -22.68 -19.29 18.88
CA ALA A 11 -21.49 -18.43 19.03
C ALA A 11 -20.59 -18.41 17.77
N TYR A 12 -20.79 -19.36 16.83
CA TYR A 12 -19.88 -19.58 15.70
C TYR A 12 -20.63 -19.64 14.35
N ARG A 13 -21.42 -18.61 14.07
CA ARG A 13 -21.89 -18.27 12.70
C ARG A 13 -20.75 -17.69 11.85
N PRO A 14 -20.81 -17.76 10.50
CA PRO A 14 -19.68 -17.46 9.61
C PRO A 14 -19.02 -16.11 9.94
N ALA A 15 -17.71 -16.00 9.67
CA ALA A 15 -16.92 -14.78 9.85
C ALA A 15 -17.68 -13.56 9.31
N ILE A 16 -18.32 -12.83 10.23
CA ILE A 16 -18.92 -11.54 9.95
C ILE A 16 -17.73 -10.62 9.66
N PRO A 17 -17.67 -9.90 8.53
CA PRO A 17 -16.54 -9.02 8.20
C PRO A 17 -16.33 -7.85 9.18
N ASN A 18 -17.13 -7.74 10.25
CA ASN A 18 -17.10 -6.72 11.28
C ASN A 18 -17.17 -7.38 12.67
N VAL A 19 -16.11 -8.03 13.13
CA VAL A 19 -16.04 -8.46 14.53
C VAL A 19 -15.49 -7.31 15.36
N ASP A 20 -16.22 -6.93 16.40
CA ASP A 20 -15.73 -6.19 17.56
C ASP A 20 -14.33 -6.71 17.97
N VAL A 21 -13.30 -5.86 17.93
CA VAL A 21 -11.90 -6.24 18.17
C VAL A 21 -11.74 -7.03 19.46
N ARG A 22 -12.55 -6.71 20.47
CA ARG A 22 -12.65 -7.43 21.75
C ARG A 22 -13.00 -8.91 21.56
N ALA A 23 -14.02 -9.20 20.76
CA ALA A 23 -14.47 -10.56 20.54
C ALA A 23 -13.46 -11.38 19.71
N ALA A 24 -12.70 -10.74 18.83
CA ALA A 24 -11.58 -11.37 18.13
C ALA A 24 -10.45 -11.73 19.11
N ALA A 25 -9.96 -10.77 19.90
CA ALA A 25 -8.92 -10.98 20.89
C ALA A 25 -9.28 -12.10 21.89
N PHE A 26 -10.55 -12.15 22.33
CA PHE A 26 -11.03 -13.19 23.24
C PHE A 26 -10.96 -14.60 22.62
N ARG A 27 -11.39 -14.76 21.35
CA ARG A 27 -11.33 -16.05 20.67
C ARG A 27 -9.89 -16.49 20.39
N GLU A 28 -9.01 -15.55 20.06
CA GLU A 28 -7.59 -15.82 19.90
C GLU A 28 -6.96 -16.26 21.22
N CYS A 29 -7.27 -15.60 22.35
CA CYS A 29 -6.80 -16.02 23.68
C CYS A 29 -7.27 -17.42 24.05
N GLU A 30 -8.54 -17.75 23.82
CA GLU A 30 -9.03 -19.11 24.03
C GLU A 30 -8.28 -20.13 23.16
N ALA A 31 -8.05 -19.82 21.87
CA ALA A 31 -7.37 -20.70 20.94
C ALA A 31 -5.91 -20.95 21.34
N MET A 32 -5.19 -19.90 21.73
CA MET A 32 -3.82 -19.99 22.25
C MET A 32 -3.75 -20.80 23.54
N LEU A 33 -4.68 -20.58 24.48
CA LEU A 33 -4.72 -21.35 25.74
C LEU A 33 -4.99 -22.83 25.48
N ALA A 34 -5.93 -23.16 24.59
CA ALA A 34 -6.21 -24.54 24.21
C ALA A 34 -5.00 -25.22 23.55
N TYR A 35 -4.29 -24.49 22.67
CA TYR A 35 -3.05 -24.97 22.07
C TYR A 35 -1.96 -25.18 23.12
N ALA A 36 -1.73 -24.21 24.02
CA ALA A 36 -0.75 -24.32 25.09
C ALA A 36 -1.04 -25.53 26.00
N ALA A 37 -2.31 -25.75 26.36
CA ALA A 37 -2.73 -26.90 27.14
C ALA A 37 -2.54 -28.23 26.40
N ALA A 38 -2.87 -28.29 25.10
CA ALA A 38 -2.73 -29.49 24.27
C ALA A 38 -1.26 -29.84 23.99
N SER A 39 -0.41 -28.82 23.81
CA SER A 39 1.02 -28.95 23.54
C SER A 39 1.86 -29.12 24.81
N GLY A 40 1.25 -29.01 26.00
CA GLY A 40 1.94 -29.16 27.29
C GLY A 40 2.86 -27.99 27.64
N LEU A 41 2.59 -26.79 27.13
CA LEU A 41 3.37 -25.59 27.45
C LEU A 41 3.13 -25.14 28.90
N VAL A 42 4.21 -24.77 29.59
CA VAL A 42 4.14 -24.33 30.99
C VAL A 42 3.70 -22.87 31.04
N LEU A 43 2.56 -22.63 31.70
CA LEU A 43 2.03 -21.29 31.95
C LEU A 43 2.77 -20.66 33.14
N ASP A 44 3.29 -19.44 32.95
CA ASP A 44 3.82 -18.60 34.03
C ASP A 44 2.72 -18.29 35.06
N ASP A 45 3.13 -18.07 36.32
CA ASP A 45 2.19 -17.91 37.43
C ASP A 45 1.27 -16.70 37.26
N GLU A 46 1.72 -15.66 36.54
CA GLU A 46 0.94 -14.46 36.26
C GLU A 46 -0.05 -14.68 35.09
N THR A 47 0.31 -15.39 34.03
CA THR A 47 -0.70 -15.84 33.04
C THR A 47 -1.71 -16.77 33.69
N ARG A 48 -1.28 -17.68 34.58
CA ARG A 48 -2.18 -18.61 35.28
C ARG A 48 -3.23 -17.89 36.12
N SER A 49 -2.87 -16.82 36.82
CA SER A 49 -3.82 -16.02 37.62
C SER A 49 -4.82 -15.24 36.76
N ARG A 50 -4.44 -14.90 35.51
CA ARG A 50 -5.27 -14.13 34.58
C ARG A 50 -6.14 -14.99 33.65
N ILE A 51 -5.94 -16.31 33.57
CA ILE A 51 -6.79 -17.21 32.77
C ILE A 51 -8.27 -17.13 33.18
N GLY A 52 -8.57 -16.81 34.45
CA GLY A 52 -9.94 -16.60 34.93
C GLY A 52 -10.71 -15.53 34.15
N LEU A 53 -10.02 -14.60 33.48
CA LEU A 53 -10.63 -13.62 32.58
C LEU A 53 -11.31 -14.26 31.35
N LEU A 54 -10.94 -15.49 30.99
CA LEU A 54 -11.53 -16.24 29.88
C LEU A 54 -12.73 -17.11 30.33
N ASP A 55 -12.96 -17.27 31.63
CA ASP A 55 -14.08 -18.05 32.19
C ASP A 55 -15.33 -17.19 32.45
N VAL A 56 -15.66 -16.34 31.47
CA VAL A 56 -16.79 -15.40 31.57
C VAL A 56 -17.79 -15.57 30.42
N GLY A 57 -19.08 -15.52 30.77
CA GLY A 57 -20.18 -15.69 29.82
C GLY A 57 -20.27 -14.56 28.79
N ILE A 58 -20.89 -14.82 27.64
CA ILE A 58 -20.96 -13.92 26.47
C ILE A 58 -21.40 -12.48 26.84
N VAL A 59 -22.31 -12.35 27.81
CA VAL A 59 -22.85 -11.05 28.27
C VAL A 59 -21.80 -10.25 29.06
N GLN A 60 -21.03 -10.91 29.93
CA GLN A 60 -20.01 -10.30 30.79
C GLN A 60 -18.72 -9.97 30.02
N ARG A 61 -18.51 -10.54 28.83
CA ARG A 61 -17.35 -10.22 27.98
C ARG A 61 -17.26 -8.74 27.61
N ARG A 62 -18.39 -8.02 27.57
CA ARG A 62 -18.43 -6.57 27.29
C ARG A 62 -17.90 -5.72 28.44
N GLU A 63 -17.94 -6.25 29.67
CA GLU A 63 -17.56 -5.55 30.90
C GLU A 63 -16.07 -5.70 31.23
N LEU A 64 -15.37 -6.64 30.58
CA LEU A 64 -13.92 -6.80 30.71
C LEU A 64 -13.18 -5.52 30.29
N ALA A 65 -12.11 -5.17 31.00
CA ALA A 65 -11.21 -4.12 30.54
C ALA A 65 -10.45 -4.60 29.28
N MET A 66 -10.40 -3.78 28.23
CA MET A 66 -9.65 -4.13 27.01
C MET A 66 -8.16 -4.30 27.27
N SER A 67 -7.59 -3.48 28.17
CA SER A 67 -6.18 -3.56 28.56
C SER A 67 -5.83 -4.93 29.13
N GLU A 68 -6.61 -5.44 30.08
CA GLU A 68 -6.37 -6.76 30.70
C GLU A 68 -6.46 -7.90 29.69
N LEU A 69 -7.39 -7.81 28.73
CA LEU A 69 -7.54 -8.79 27.67
C LEU A 69 -6.35 -8.78 26.70
N PHE A 70 -5.87 -7.60 26.30
CA PHE A 70 -4.71 -7.49 25.42
C PHE A 70 -3.38 -7.83 26.12
N ASP A 71 -3.26 -7.55 27.42
CA ASP A 71 -2.12 -8.00 28.22
C ASP A 71 -2.04 -9.52 28.25
N LEU A 72 -3.18 -10.19 28.51
CA LEU A 72 -3.27 -11.65 28.45
C LEU A 72 -2.98 -12.17 27.04
N HIS A 73 -3.52 -11.50 26.01
CA HIS A 73 -3.26 -11.83 24.62
C HIS A 73 -1.77 -11.77 24.28
N GLY A 74 -1.07 -10.69 24.62
CA GLY A 74 0.35 -10.51 24.34
C GLY A 74 1.27 -11.48 25.09
N ARG A 75 0.85 -11.97 26.26
CA ARG A 75 1.57 -13.02 27.01
C ARG A 75 1.37 -14.38 26.37
N LEU A 76 0.12 -14.74 26.07
CA LEU A 76 -0.19 -15.99 25.38
C LEU A 76 0.47 -16.04 24.00
N ALA A 77 0.49 -14.93 23.26
CA ALA A 77 1.13 -14.83 21.95
C ALA A 77 2.62 -15.16 22.02
N ARG A 78 3.34 -14.63 23.03
CA ARG A 78 4.76 -14.93 23.27
C ARG A 78 4.98 -16.38 23.71
N LEU A 79 4.05 -16.95 24.47
CA LEU A 79 4.14 -18.35 24.91
C LEU A 79 3.98 -19.34 23.75
N VAL A 80 3.11 -19.03 22.77
CA VAL A 80 2.81 -19.94 21.66
C VAL A 80 3.76 -19.79 20.47
N GLU A 81 4.77 -18.91 20.52
CA GLU A 81 5.78 -18.80 19.46
C GLU A 81 6.42 -20.17 19.18
N PRO A 82 6.54 -20.58 17.89
CA PRO A 82 6.40 -19.79 16.68
C PRO A 82 4.98 -19.68 16.10
N ALA A 83 3.96 -20.28 16.72
CA ALA A 83 2.58 -20.29 16.22
C ALA A 83 1.92 -18.90 16.31
N THR A 84 1.02 -18.59 15.37
CA THR A 84 0.34 -17.28 15.34
C THR A 84 -1.05 -17.35 16.01
N PRO A 85 -1.46 -16.35 16.81
CA PRO A 85 -2.76 -16.35 17.50
C PRO A 85 -3.94 -16.54 16.54
N ARG A 86 -3.92 -15.81 15.43
CA ARG A 86 -4.94 -15.86 14.37
C ARG A 86 -4.94 -17.20 13.62
N GLY A 87 -3.77 -17.80 13.42
CA GLY A 87 -3.64 -19.13 12.81
C GLY A 87 -4.29 -20.20 13.68
N LEU A 88 -4.03 -20.14 14.99
CA LEU A 88 -4.62 -21.05 15.98
C LEU A 88 -6.14 -20.86 16.10
N GLU A 89 -6.64 -19.62 16.10
CA GLU A 89 -8.08 -19.32 16.09
C GLU A 89 -8.75 -19.97 14.86
N LEU A 90 -8.17 -19.78 13.68
CA LEU A 90 -8.71 -20.30 12.43
C LEU A 90 -8.73 -21.83 12.42
N MET A 91 -7.64 -22.49 12.83
CA MET A 91 -7.56 -23.96 12.90
C MET A 91 -8.58 -24.53 13.87
N ARG A 92 -8.75 -23.90 15.03
CA ARG A 92 -9.76 -24.31 16.02
C ARG A 92 -11.18 -24.09 15.51
N TRP A 93 -11.44 -22.97 14.84
CA TRP A 93 -12.74 -22.69 14.23
C TRP A 93 -13.11 -23.73 13.16
N ASP A 94 -12.18 -24.05 12.25
CA ASP A 94 -12.42 -25.03 11.19
C ASP A 94 -12.61 -26.45 11.75
N ALA A 95 -11.87 -26.82 12.80
CA ALA A 95 -12.05 -28.09 13.52
C ALA A 95 -13.47 -28.25 14.09
N GLN A 96 -14.05 -27.17 14.63
CA GLN A 96 -15.39 -27.17 15.21
C GLN A 96 -16.49 -27.17 14.12
N ARG A 97 -16.29 -26.42 13.03
CA ARG A 97 -17.31 -26.23 11.99
C ARG A 97 -17.42 -27.42 11.03
N TYR A 98 -16.31 -28.06 10.68
CA TYR A 98 -16.27 -29.12 9.68
C TYR A 98 -15.52 -30.39 10.17
N PRO A 99 -16.07 -31.14 11.13
CA PRO A 99 -15.36 -32.26 11.78
C PRO A 99 -15.01 -33.42 10.82
N ARG A 100 -15.75 -33.58 9.71
CA ARG A 100 -15.42 -34.58 8.67
C ARG A 100 -14.32 -34.08 7.73
N ALA A 101 -14.34 -32.80 7.35
CA ALA A 101 -13.34 -32.23 6.46
C ALA A 101 -12.00 -31.97 7.17
N HIS A 102 -12.04 -31.72 8.48
CA HIS A 102 -10.86 -31.57 9.33
C HIS A 102 -10.00 -32.84 9.38
N ARG A 103 -10.62 -34.02 9.28
CA ARG A 103 -9.90 -35.31 9.22
C ARG A 103 -9.05 -35.48 7.96
N LEU A 104 -9.44 -34.88 6.85
CA LEU A 104 -8.69 -34.94 5.58
C LEU A 104 -7.58 -33.88 5.54
N ALA A 105 -7.90 -32.68 6.00
CA ALA A 105 -6.93 -31.63 6.20
C ALA A 105 -7.49 -30.57 7.18
N PRO A 106 -6.67 -30.04 8.08
CA PRO A 106 -7.08 -29.10 9.12
C PRO A 106 -7.38 -27.69 8.63
N VAL A 107 -7.04 -27.35 7.38
CA VAL A 107 -7.27 -26.01 6.78
C VAL A 107 -7.81 -26.13 5.35
N PRO A 108 -8.65 -25.17 4.90
CA PRO A 108 -9.27 -25.22 3.58
C PRO A 108 -8.28 -25.21 2.42
N ALA A 109 -7.16 -24.48 2.52
CA ALA A 109 -6.12 -24.47 1.48
C ALA A 109 -5.45 -25.84 1.28
N LEU A 110 -5.21 -26.61 2.35
CA LEU A 110 -4.69 -27.97 2.19
C LEU A 110 -5.69 -28.87 1.46
N ARG A 111 -7.01 -28.68 1.68
CA ARG A 111 -8.06 -29.45 0.99
C ARG A 111 -8.06 -29.16 -0.51
N SER A 112 -7.97 -27.89 -0.90
CA SER A 112 -7.91 -27.52 -2.32
C SER A 112 -6.61 -28.01 -2.97
N LEU A 113 -5.46 -27.89 -2.29
CA LEU A 113 -4.19 -28.43 -2.77
C LEU A 113 -4.23 -29.95 -2.98
N LEU A 114 -4.82 -30.68 -2.03
CA LEU A 114 -4.99 -32.14 -2.12
C LEU A 114 -5.93 -32.51 -3.27
N LEU A 115 -7.03 -31.76 -3.47
CA LEU A 115 -7.94 -31.97 -4.60
C LEU A 115 -7.23 -31.73 -5.94
N ILE A 116 -6.44 -30.66 -6.05
CA ILE A 116 -5.67 -30.36 -7.26
C ILE A 116 -4.63 -31.47 -7.53
N ALA A 117 -3.94 -31.95 -6.50
CA ALA A 117 -3.00 -33.07 -6.63
C ALA A 117 -3.68 -34.34 -7.13
N VAL A 118 -4.87 -34.66 -6.60
CA VAL A 118 -5.69 -35.79 -7.06
C VAL A 118 -6.12 -35.60 -8.52
N VAL A 119 -6.51 -34.38 -8.94
CA VAL A 119 -6.87 -34.10 -10.33
C VAL A 119 -5.68 -34.35 -11.27
N PHE A 120 -4.48 -33.90 -10.93
CA PHE A 120 -3.28 -34.17 -11.74
C PHE A 120 -2.93 -35.66 -11.77
N LEU A 121 -3.06 -36.36 -10.64
CA LEU A 121 -2.84 -37.80 -10.58
C LEU A 121 -3.83 -38.57 -11.47
N VAL A 122 -5.12 -38.21 -11.42
CA VAL A 122 -6.16 -38.82 -12.25
C VAL A 122 -5.91 -38.52 -13.72
N ALA A 123 -5.55 -37.28 -14.08
CA ALA A 123 -5.20 -36.92 -15.45
C ALA A 123 -3.99 -37.70 -15.97
N PHE A 124 -2.94 -37.84 -15.16
CA PHE A 124 -1.77 -38.66 -15.46
C PHE A 124 -2.15 -40.13 -15.73
N CYS A 125 -2.92 -40.74 -14.83
CA CYS A 125 -3.38 -42.13 -14.97
C CYS A 125 -4.29 -42.31 -16.20
N ALA A 126 -5.23 -41.39 -16.42
CA ALA A 126 -6.16 -41.45 -17.55
C ALA A 126 -5.42 -41.40 -18.89
N VAL A 127 -4.43 -40.51 -19.01
CA VAL A 127 -3.59 -40.42 -20.22
C VAL A 127 -2.69 -41.64 -20.35
N GLY A 128 -2.10 -42.12 -19.26
CA GLY A 128 -1.25 -43.33 -19.27
C GLY A 128 -2.00 -44.59 -19.72
N VAL A 129 -3.27 -44.74 -19.32
CA VAL A 129 -4.11 -45.88 -19.70
C VAL A 129 -4.70 -45.74 -21.11
N SER A 130 -4.81 -44.52 -21.64
CA SER A 130 -5.43 -44.26 -22.96
C SER A 130 -4.68 -44.89 -24.15
N GLY A 131 -3.42 -45.31 -23.98
CA GLY A 131 -2.58 -45.83 -25.06
C GLY A 131 -2.06 -44.78 -26.05
N LEU A 132 -2.46 -43.50 -25.90
CA LEU A 132 -2.00 -42.39 -26.75
C LEU A 132 -0.54 -41.98 -26.46
N VAL A 133 -0.04 -42.30 -25.28
CA VAL A 133 1.35 -42.04 -24.86
C VAL A 133 2.10 -43.36 -24.81
N THR A 134 3.01 -43.55 -25.76
CA THR A 134 3.92 -44.70 -25.81
C THR A 134 5.36 -44.24 -25.60
N THR A 135 6.28 -45.17 -25.35
CA THR A 135 7.73 -44.87 -25.23
C THR A 135 8.27 -44.13 -26.45
N ALA A 136 7.81 -44.50 -27.65
CA ALA A 136 8.15 -43.82 -28.90
C ALA A 136 7.61 -42.38 -28.96
N THR A 137 6.43 -42.11 -28.40
CA THR A 137 5.82 -40.78 -28.33
C THR A 137 6.58 -39.86 -27.37
N VAL A 138 7.11 -40.40 -26.27
CA VAL A 138 7.84 -39.65 -25.23
C VAL A 138 9.20 -39.14 -25.73
N GLU A 139 9.90 -39.94 -26.54
CA GLU A 139 11.22 -39.58 -27.08
C GLU A 139 11.16 -38.55 -28.22
N ARG A 140 10.06 -38.54 -28.98
CA ARG A 140 9.83 -37.58 -30.07
C ARG A 140 9.79 -36.12 -29.59
N SER A 141 10.11 -35.22 -30.52
CA SER A 141 10.10 -33.77 -30.28
C SER A 141 8.69 -33.22 -30.57
N LEU A 142 8.27 -32.17 -29.87
CA LEU A 142 6.89 -31.63 -29.98
C LEU A 142 6.48 -31.22 -31.41
N LEU A 143 7.45 -30.87 -32.25
CA LEU A 143 7.22 -30.42 -33.62
C LEU A 143 7.08 -31.56 -34.64
N SER A 144 7.31 -32.82 -34.26
CA SER A 144 7.30 -33.96 -35.18
C SER A 144 5.99 -34.75 -35.20
N PHE A 145 4.92 -34.25 -34.58
CA PHE A 145 3.62 -34.95 -34.50
C PHE A 145 2.68 -34.53 -35.62
N GLU A 146 2.18 -35.51 -36.38
CA GLU A 146 1.16 -35.30 -37.42
C GLU A 146 -0.26 -35.22 -36.83
N SER A 147 -0.52 -35.96 -35.75
CA SER A 147 -1.82 -35.98 -35.09
C SER A 147 -1.89 -34.98 -33.92
N ARG A 148 -2.91 -34.12 -33.94
CA ARG A 148 -3.11 -33.09 -32.88
C ARG A 148 -3.51 -33.72 -31.53
N LEU A 149 -4.14 -34.89 -31.56
CA LEU A 149 -4.59 -35.59 -30.35
C LEU A 149 -3.44 -36.23 -29.58
N GLU A 150 -2.47 -36.84 -30.25
CA GLU A 150 -1.27 -37.39 -29.58
C GLU A 150 -0.42 -36.28 -28.96
N LEU A 151 -0.29 -35.14 -29.66
CA LEU A 151 0.40 -33.97 -29.12
C LEU A 151 -0.29 -33.45 -27.85
N ALA A 152 -1.62 -33.30 -27.90
CA ALA A 152 -2.39 -32.86 -26.74
C ALA A 152 -2.29 -33.84 -25.56
N ALA A 153 -2.34 -35.15 -25.83
CA ALA A 153 -2.17 -36.19 -24.82
C ALA A 153 -0.76 -36.15 -24.21
N LEU A 154 0.28 -35.99 -25.02
CA LEU A 154 1.66 -35.88 -24.55
C LEU A 154 1.90 -34.62 -23.71
N LEU A 155 1.36 -33.47 -24.12
CA LEU A 155 1.42 -32.24 -23.33
C LEU A 155 0.67 -32.38 -22.02
N LEU A 156 -0.54 -32.96 -22.04
CA LEU A 156 -1.32 -33.21 -20.83
C LEU A 156 -0.61 -34.20 -19.89
N PHE A 157 0.09 -35.20 -20.43
CA PHE A 157 0.92 -36.13 -19.66
C PHE A 157 2.05 -35.41 -18.92
N TYR A 158 2.86 -34.61 -19.61
CA TYR A 158 3.94 -33.84 -18.98
C TYR A 158 3.42 -32.75 -18.04
N PHE A 159 2.30 -32.11 -18.39
CA PHE A 159 1.65 -31.12 -17.53
C PHE A 159 1.14 -31.74 -16.23
N SER A 160 0.59 -32.96 -16.30
CA SER A 160 0.15 -33.70 -15.11
C SER A 160 1.34 -34.09 -14.23
N LEU A 161 2.45 -34.54 -14.81
CA LEU A 161 3.69 -34.84 -14.07
C LEU A 161 4.30 -33.61 -13.40
N ALA A 162 4.38 -32.48 -14.12
CA ALA A 162 4.83 -31.21 -13.56
C ALA A 162 3.87 -30.72 -12.45
N GLY A 163 2.57 -30.90 -12.64
CA GLY A 163 1.53 -30.56 -11.67
C GLY A 163 1.63 -31.37 -10.39
N ILE A 164 1.91 -32.67 -10.48
CA ILE A 164 2.18 -33.53 -9.33
C ILE A 164 3.39 -33.01 -8.55
N GLY A 165 4.51 -32.72 -9.23
CA GLY A 165 5.70 -32.18 -8.56
C GLY A 165 5.45 -30.85 -7.85
N ALA A 166 4.75 -29.93 -8.52
CA ALA A 166 4.47 -28.59 -8.01
C ALA A 166 3.47 -28.61 -6.84
N THR A 167 2.40 -29.39 -6.95
CA THR A 167 1.41 -29.56 -5.87
C THR A 167 2.00 -30.29 -4.69
N PHE A 168 2.88 -31.28 -4.88
CA PHE A 168 3.56 -31.96 -3.79
C PHE A 168 4.43 -31.00 -2.98
N LYS A 169 5.21 -30.14 -3.64
CA LYS A 169 6.01 -29.10 -2.95
C LYS A 169 5.12 -28.13 -2.17
N ALA A 170 4.06 -27.62 -2.81
CA ALA A 170 3.13 -26.68 -2.17
C ALA A 170 2.42 -27.32 -0.97
N LEU A 171 2.01 -28.58 -1.08
CA LEU A 171 1.37 -29.34 -0.01
C LEU A 171 2.35 -29.59 1.15
N TYR A 172 3.60 -29.94 0.86
CA TYR A 172 4.63 -30.13 1.88
C TYR A 172 4.91 -28.84 2.67
N ASP A 173 5.04 -27.71 1.97
CA ASP A 173 5.24 -26.41 2.60
C ASP A 173 4.05 -26.02 3.46
N ALA A 174 2.84 -26.13 2.91
CA ALA A 174 1.63 -25.79 3.63
C ALA A 174 1.41 -26.71 4.84
N TYR A 175 1.77 -28.00 4.74
CA TYR A 175 1.76 -28.93 5.86
C TYR A 175 2.73 -28.52 6.98
N GLN A 176 3.96 -28.11 6.64
CA GLN A 176 4.91 -27.61 7.65
C GLN A 176 4.38 -26.35 8.35
N PHE A 177 3.85 -25.38 7.60
CA PHE A 177 3.27 -24.17 8.19
C PHE A 177 2.09 -24.47 9.13
N VAL A 178 1.29 -25.48 8.80
CA VAL A 178 0.19 -25.92 9.67
C VAL A 178 0.70 -26.64 10.91
N GLN A 179 1.68 -27.54 10.78
CA GLN A 179 2.27 -28.24 11.93
C GLN A 179 2.91 -27.28 12.92
N GLU A 180 3.54 -26.22 12.43
CA GLU A 180 4.18 -25.20 13.25
C GLU A 180 3.19 -24.14 13.77
N GLY A 181 1.89 -24.24 13.44
CA GLY A 181 0.88 -23.26 13.84
C GLY A 181 1.05 -21.87 13.19
N ARG A 182 1.85 -21.77 12.12
CA ARG A 182 2.19 -20.52 11.40
C ARG A 182 1.29 -20.22 10.21
N TYR A 183 0.21 -20.97 10.03
CA TYR A 183 -0.67 -20.80 8.88
C TYR A 183 -1.35 -19.42 8.87
N ASP A 184 -1.16 -18.67 7.78
CA ASP A 184 -1.90 -17.44 7.49
C ASP A 184 -2.72 -17.60 6.21
N PRO A 185 -4.06 -17.48 6.26
CA PRO A 185 -4.92 -17.55 5.08
C PRO A 185 -4.67 -16.44 4.04
N ARG A 186 -3.97 -15.34 4.38
CA ARG A 186 -3.57 -14.32 3.40
C ARG A 186 -2.57 -14.85 2.37
N LEU A 187 -1.78 -15.86 2.75
CA LEU A 187 -0.77 -16.47 1.89
C LEU A 187 -1.35 -17.58 0.99
N GLU A 188 -2.68 -17.79 0.99
CA GLU A 188 -3.32 -18.81 0.15
C GLU A 188 -3.00 -18.65 -1.34
N SER A 189 -2.98 -17.41 -1.83
CA SER A 189 -2.63 -17.07 -3.21
C SER A 189 -1.20 -17.48 -3.58
N THR A 190 -0.27 -17.44 -2.62
CA THR A 190 1.13 -17.79 -2.82
C THR A 190 1.30 -19.27 -3.18
N TYR A 191 0.50 -20.17 -2.60
CA TYR A 191 0.56 -21.60 -2.94
C TYR A 191 0.13 -21.86 -4.38
N TYR A 192 -0.93 -21.20 -4.86
CA TYR A 192 -1.39 -21.34 -6.25
C TYR A 192 -0.41 -20.75 -7.26
N ILE A 193 0.19 -19.59 -6.95
CA ILE A 193 1.23 -18.98 -7.79
C ILE A 193 2.45 -19.93 -7.89
N ARG A 194 2.87 -20.54 -6.78
CA ARG A 194 3.96 -21.51 -6.76
C ARG A 194 3.65 -22.75 -7.59
N ILE A 195 2.41 -23.24 -7.58
CA ILE A 195 1.97 -24.34 -8.46
C ILE A 195 2.06 -23.93 -9.94
N GLY A 196 1.59 -22.74 -10.29
CA GLY A 196 1.67 -22.22 -11.66
C GLY A 196 3.11 -22.12 -12.17
N LEU A 197 4.02 -21.61 -11.32
CA LEU A 197 5.44 -21.53 -11.65
C LEU A 197 6.07 -22.91 -11.82
N GLY A 198 5.74 -23.87 -10.94
CA GLY A 198 6.20 -25.25 -11.04
C GLY A 198 5.72 -25.95 -12.31
N LEU A 199 4.45 -25.77 -12.69
CA LEU A 199 3.90 -26.32 -13.94
C LEU A 199 4.68 -25.85 -15.17
N ILE A 200 4.92 -24.54 -15.27
CA ILE A 200 5.68 -23.95 -16.39
C ILE A 200 7.12 -24.46 -16.38
N SER A 201 7.76 -24.44 -15.21
CA SER A 201 9.13 -24.90 -15.02
C SER A 201 9.33 -26.37 -15.38
N GLY A 202 8.42 -27.26 -14.93
CA GLY A 202 8.45 -28.68 -15.25
C GLY A 202 8.26 -28.95 -16.74
N LEU A 203 7.34 -28.25 -17.39
CA LEU A 203 7.14 -28.37 -18.83
C LEU A 203 8.37 -27.88 -19.62
N LEU A 204 8.95 -26.75 -19.24
CA LEU A 204 10.17 -26.24 -19.86
C LEU A 204 11.36 -27.18 -19.67
N LEU A 205 11.53 -27.74 -18.47
CA LEU A 205 12.66 -28.64 -18.18
C LEU A 205 12.58 -29.94 -19.00
N ALA A 206 11.40 -30.54 -19.09
CA ALA A 206 11.18 -31.76 -19.85
C ALA A 206 11.34 -31.57 -21.37
N GLN A 207 11.02 -30.39 -21.89
CA GLN A 207 11.00 -30.14 -23.34
C GLN A 207 12.26 -29.47 -23.87
N VAL A 208 12.68 -28.39 -23.23
CA VAL A 208 13.77 -27.53 -23.71
C VAL A 208 15.10 -28.03 -23.15
N LEU A 209 15.19 -28.27 -21.84
CA LEU A 209 16.48 -28.54 -21.20
C LEU A 209 17.01 -29.96 -21.44
N ASN A 210 16.11 -30.94 -21.66
CA ASN A 210 16.52 -32.30 -22.00
C ASN A 210 17.44 -32.36 -23.24
N GLN A 211 17.28 -31.44 -24.21
CA GLN A 211 18.14 -31.37 -25.39
C GLN A 211 19.56 -30.91 -25.06
N PHE A 212 19.72 -30.06 -24.05
CA PHE A 212 21.01 -29.55 -23.61
C PHE A 212 21.73 -30.51 -22.64
N VAL A 213 20.96 -31.17 -21.76
CA VAL A 213 21.51 -32.13 -20.79
C VAL A 213 21.98 -33.42 -21.47
N ALA A 214 21.23 -33.92 -22.46
CA ALA A 214 21.61 -35.11 -23.22
C ALA A 214 22.88 -34.93 -24.09
N ALA A 215 23.35 -33.69 -24.28
CA ALA A 215 24.58 -33.40 -25.01
C ALA A 215 25.86 -33.52 -24.14
N GLY A 216 25.73 -33.64 -22.81
CA GLY A 216 26.84 -33.91 -21.89
C GLY A 216 26.80 -35.34 -21.36
N GLU A 217 27.97 -35.93 -21.08
CA GLU A 217 28.13 -37.32 -20.56
C GLU A 217 27.60 -37.54 -19.11
N GLY A 218 26.61 -36.76 -18.66
CA GLY A 218 26.01 -36.86 -17.33
C GLY A 218 24.56 -37.34 -17.40
N LEU A 219 24.27 -38.48 -16.75
CA LEU A 219 22.94 -39.03 -16.41
C LEU A 219 21.79 -38.56 -17.33
N ALA A 220 21.46 -39.37 -18.34
CA ALA A 220 20.25 -39.23 -19.15
C ALA A 220 18.98 -39.43 -18.28
N LEU A 221 18.66 -38.42 -17.48
CA LEU A 221 17.40 -38.33 -16.74
C LEU A 221 16.27 -38.22 -17.76
N GLY A 222 15.39 -39.21 -17.79
CA GLY A 222 14.27 -39.23 -18.74
C GLY A 222 13.37 -38.00 -18.59
N LYS A 223 12.86 -37.49 -19.71
CA LYS A 223 11.93 -36.33 -19.78
C LYS A 223 10.80 -36.37 -18.73
N PRO A 224 10.18 -37.51 -18.39
CA PRO A 224 9.16 -37.57 -17.33
C PRO A 224 9.70 -37.19 -15.94
N LEU A 225 10.92 -37.61 -15.60
CA LEU A 225 11.52 -37.32 -14.31
C LEU A 225 11.94 -35.84 -14.21
N LEU A 226 12.40 -35.27 -15.34
CA LEU A 226 12.62 -33.83 -15.46
C LEU A 226 11.32 -33.03 -15.29
N ALA A 227 10.20 -33.50 -15.83
CA ALA A 227 8.91 -32.83 -15.61
C ALA A 227 8.54 -32.76 -14.13
N ILE A 228 8.66 -33.88 -13.40
CA ILE A 228 8.39 -33.94 -11.95
C ILE A 228 9.37 -33.04 -11.18
N LEU A 229 10.67 -33.14 -11.47
CA LEU A 229 11.70 -32.37 -10.77
C LEU A 229 11.54 -30.86 -11.01
N GLY A 230 11.25 -30.45 -12.24
CA GLY A 230 11.01 -29.05 -12.57
C GLY A 230 9.72 -28.50 -11.95
N GLY A 231 8.72 -29.36 -11.75
CA GLY A 231 7.52 -29.07 -10.96
C GLY A 231 7.84 -28.81 -9.49
N PHE A 232 8.61 -29.69 -8.86
CA PHE A 232 8.97 -29.62 -7.44
C PHE A 232 9.97 -28.49 -7.11
N ALA A 233 10.95 -28.27 -7.99
CA ALA A 233 12.09 -27.38 -7.78
C ALA A 233 12.07 -26.15 -8.68
N ALA A 234 10.89 -25.52 -8.86
CA ALA A 234 10.70 -24.34 -9.71
C ALA A 234 11.76 -23.23 -9.48
N GLN A 235 12.22 -23.07 -8.24
CA GLN A 235 13.24 -22.08 -7.85
C GLN A 235 14.65 -22.45 -8.34
N VAL A 236 15.01 -23.74 -8.38
CA VAL A 236 16.29 -24.20 -8.93
C VAL A 236 16.32 -24.00 -10.44
N VAL A 237 15.20 -24.27 -11.12
CA VAL A 237 15.09 -24.05 -12.57
C VAL A 237 15.13 -22.57 -12.92
N TYR A 238 14.48 -21.70 -12.14
CA TYR A 238 14.61 -20.25 -12.29
C TYR A 238 16.07 -19.80 -12.21
N SER A 239 16.83 -20.32 -11.24
CA SER A 239 18.26 -19.98 -11.12
C SER A 239 19.09 -20.47 -12.32
N ALA A 240 18.77 -21.63 -12.90
CA ALA A 240 19.43 -22.15 -14.09
C ALA A 240 19.10 -21.31 -15.34
N LEU A 241 17.83 -20.93 -15.52
CA LEU A 241 17.41 -20.05 -16.61
C LEU A 241 18.00 -18.65 -16.48
N SER A 242 18.04 -18.07 -15.27
CA SER A 242 18.66 -16.76 -15.01
C SER A 242 20.12 -16.76 -15.43
N ARG A 243 20.87 -17.80 -15.06
CA ARG A 243 22.29 -17.94 -15.46
C ARG A 243 22.47 -18.04 -16.98
N LEU A 244 21.56 -18.73 -17.68
CA LEU A 244 21.59 -18.79 -19.15
C LEU A 244 21.24 -17.45 -19.79
N VAL A 245 20.25 -16.73 -19.25
CA VAL A 245 19.88 -15.38 -19.70
C VAL A 245 21.03 -14.41 -19.46
N GLU A 246 21.66 -14.45 -18.29
CA GLU A 246 22.84 -13.65 -17.97
C GLU A 246 24.03 -13.97 -18.89
N ALA A 247 24.24 -15.25 -19.23
CA ALA A 247 25.26 -15.67 -20.17
C ALA A 247 24.98 -15.13 -21.59
N VAL A 248 23.74 -15.21 -22.08
CA VAL A 248 23.33 -14.65 -23.37
C VAL A 248 23.43 -13.12 -23.35
N GLU A 249 22.96 -12.48 -22.28
CA GLU A 249 23.05 -11.04 -22.09
C GLU A 249 24.51 -10.55 -22.06
N SER A 250 25.42 -11.34 -21.48
CA SER A 250 26.85 -11.01 -21.47
C SER A 250 27.46 -10.95 -22.87
N VAL A 251 27.01 -11.83 -23.77
CA VAL A 251 27.43 -11.85 -25.17
C VAL A 251 26.90 -10.62 -25.91
N PHE A 252 25.65 -10.23 -25.68
CA PHE A 252 25.08 -9.02 -26.29
C PHE A 252 25.64 -7.71 -25.71
N ARG A 253 25.94 -7.66 -24.41
CA ARG A 253 26.56 -6.49 -23.75
C ARG A 253 28.00 -6.27 -24.19
N ALA A 254 28.73 -7.32 -24.58
CA ALA A 254 30.08 -7.20 -25.12
C ALA A 254 30.10 -6.47 -26.48
N ASP A 255 29.10 -6.71 -27.33
CA ASP A 255 29.01 -6.08 -28.66
C ASP A 255 28.58 -4.60 -28.58
N LEU A 256 27.59 -4.29 -27.73
CA LEU A 256 27.08 -2.92 -27.55
C LEU A 256 28.13 -1.96 -26.94
N ARG A 257 28.95 -2.43 -25.99
CA ARG A 257 30.03 -1.62 -25.39
C ARG A 257 31.11 -1.26 -26.41
N THR A 258 31.40 -2.17 -27.34
CA THR A 258 32.38 -1.96 -28.40
C THR A 258 31.89 -0.91 -29.40
N GLN A 259 30.62 -0.98 -29.80
CA GLN A 259 30.00 0.01 -30.70
C GLN A 259 29.87 1.41 -30.06
N LEU A 260 29.48 1.49 -28.77
CA LEU A 260 29.37 2.77 -28.07
C LEU A 260 30.74 3.46 -27.89
N GLN A 261 31.81 2.71 -27.64
CA GLN A 261 33.16 3.29 -27.53
C GLN A 261 33.70 3.83 -28.85
N LEU A 262 33.38 3.18 -29.97
CA LEU A 262 33.73 3.68 -31.31
C LEU A 262 32.94 4.96 -31.63
N GLN A 263 31.63 4.97 -31.33
CA GLN A 263 30.76 6.11 -31.58
C GLN A 263 31.11 7.33 -30.69
N GLU A 264 31.49 7.11 -29.43
CA GLU A 264 31.94 8.20 -28.54
C GLU A 264 33.25 8.82 -29.00
N ARG A 265 34.18 8.04 -29.56
CA ARG A 265 35.44 8.56 -30.11
C ARG A 265 35.18 9.45 -31.32
N GLU A 266 34.29 9.05 -32.22
CA GLU A 266 33.88 9.86 -33.37
C GLU A 266 33.13 11.13 -32.95
N GLN A 267 32.22 11.04 -31.97
CA GLN A 267 31.50 12.20 -31.47
C GLN A 267 32.40 13.21 -30.74
N ARG A 268 33.40 12.75 -29.98
CA ARG A 268 34.36 13.65 -29.31
C ARG A 268 35.25 14.36 -30.33
N ALA A 269 35.70 13.67 -31.37
CA ALA A 269 36.47 14.27 -32.46
C ALA A 269 35.64 15.33 -33.23
N ASN A 270 34.37 15.03 -33.54
CA ASN A 270 33.48 15.98 -34.23
C ASN A 270 33.12 17.20 -33.37
N ARG A 271 32.94 17.04 -32.05
CA ARG A 271 32.66 18.18 -31.15
C ARG A 271 33.84 19.14 -31.06
N GLN A 272 35.06 18.63 -30.96
CA GLN A 272 36.27 19.47 -30.94
C GLN A 272 36.46 20.24 -32.25
N ALA A 273 36.18 19.60 -33.40
CA ALA A 273 36.23 20.27 -34.70
C ALA A 273 35.15 21.36 -34.85
N ALA A 274 33.92 21.09 -34.37
CA ALA A 274 32.82 22.05 -34.42
C ALA A 274 33.04 23.25 -33.48
N GLU A 275 33.65 23.04 -32.31
CA GLU A 275 34.00 24.10 -31.36
C GLU A 275 35.10 25.02 -31.91
N ALA A 276 36.14 24.46 -32.53
CA ALA A 276 37.18 25.24 -33.19
C ALA A 276 36.62 26.10 -34.36
N ALA A 277 35.71 25.55 -35.17
CA ALA A 277 35.06 26.28 -36.25
C ALA A 277 34.13 27.40 -35.73
N ARG A 278 33.42 27.16 -34.62
CA ARG A 278 32.57 28.17 -33.97
C ARG A 278 33.39 29.31 -33.38
N GLN A 279 34.49 29.02 -32.71
CA GLN A 279 35.40 30.04 -32.16
C GLN A 279 36.01 30.92 -33.26
N ALA A 280 36.42 30.34 -34.38
CA ALA A 280 36.94 31.10 -35.53
C ALA A 280 35.87 32.04 -36.13
N THR A 281 34.62 31.58 -36.21
CA THR A 281 33.50 32.38 -36.75
C THR A 281 33.12 33.53 -35.82
N ILE A 282 33.14 33.32 -34.50
CA ILE A 282 32.87 34.35 -33.48
C ILE A 282 33.99 35.41 -33.46
N ALA A 283 35.26 34.98 -33.53
CA ALA A 283 36.40 35.90 -33.60
C ALA A 283 36.39 36.75 -34.88
N GLY A 284 36.04 36.16 -36.03
CA GLY A 284 35.93 36.88 -37.31
C GLY A 284 34.80 37.92 -37.33
N LYS A 285 33.63 37.57 -36.78
CA LYS A 285 32.48 38.50 -36.71
C LYS A 285 32.69 39.62 -35.68
N GLY A 286 33.35 39.34 -34.55
CA GLY A 286 33.69 40.34 -33.55
C GLY A 286 34.70 41.38 -34.05
N ALA A 287 35.72 40.95 -34.80
CA ALA A 287 36.71 41.86 -35.38
C ALA A 287 36.11 42.76 -36.49
N ALA A 288 35.24 42.20 -37.33
CA ALA A 288 34.54 42.97 -38.37
C ALA A 288 33.61 44.04 -37.80
N LEU A 289 32.94 43.76 -36.67
CA LEU A 289 32.01 44.68 -36.02
C LEU A 289 32.74 45.75 -35.19
N ALA A 290 33.85 45.40 -34.52
CA ALA A 290 34.70 46.37 -33.82
C ALA A 290 35.27 47.43 -34.78
N ALA A 291 35.70 47.02 -35.97
CA ALA A 291 36.15 47.94 -37.03
C ALA A 291 35.02 48.81 -37.62
N ALA A 292 33.75 48.40 -37.47
CA ALA A 292 32.59 49.18 -37.89
C ALA A 292 32.16 50.22 -36.83
N ILE A 293 32.38 49.93 -35.54
CA ILE A 293 32.11 50.83 -34.42
C ILE A 293 33.14 51.98 -34.37
N GLU A 294 34.41 51.69 -34.66
CA GLU A 294 35.50 52.70 -34.68
C GLU A 294 35.34 53.74 -35.79
N ARG A 295 34.68 53.40 -36.90
CA ARG A 295 34.47 54.31 -38.04
C ARG A 295 33.16 55.11 -37.97
N SER A 296 32.39 55.00 -36.89
CA SER A 296 31.08 55.62 -36.77
C SER A 296 31.07 56.79 -35.79
N ASP A 297 30.97 58.01 -36.31
CA ASP A 297 30.97 59.25 -35.53
C ASP A 297 29.64 59.56 -34.81
N ASP A 298 28.59 58.76 -35.02
CA ASP A 298 27.24 59.05 -34.52
C ASP A 298 26.86 58.19 -33.30
N ALA A 299 26.51 58.83 -32.18
CA ALA A 299 26.28 58.18 -30.88
C ALA A 299 25.02 57.29 -30.86
N THR A 300 24.04 57.58 -31.70
CA THR A 300 22.79 56.83 -31.82
C THR A 300 23.01 55.52 -32.59
N ARG A 301 23.92 55.53 -33.57
CA ARG A 301 24.23 54.38 -34.43
C ARG A 301 25.14 53.37 -33.73
N ARG A 302 26.03 53.83 -32.85
CA ARG A 302 26.83 52.97 -31.95
C ARG A 302 25.96 52.18 -30.96
N ARG A 303 24.89 52.77 -30.41
CA ARG A 303 23.97 52.07 -29.50
C ARG A 303 23.16 50.99 -30.21
N ALA A 304 22.75 51.22 -31.46
CA ALA A 304 22.06 50.22 -32.27
C ALA A 304 22.97 49.01 -32.61
N LEU A 305 24.23 49.28 -32.98
CA LEU A 305 25.23 48.23 -33.30
C LEU A 305 25.65 47.41 -32.06
N VAL A 306 25.65 48.02 -30.87
CA VAL A 306 25.89 47.32 -29.59
C VAL A 306 24.67 46.47 -29.17
N GLY A 307 23.45 46.90 -29.50
CA GLY A 307 22.23 46.09 -29.30
C GLY A 307 22.23 44.83 -30.16
N GLU A 308 22.62 44.94 -31.43
CA GLU A 308 22.72 43.83 -32.37
C GLU A 308 23.83 42.83 -31.99
N LEU A 309 24.88 43.29 -31.30
CA LEU A 309 25.94 42.48 -30.71
C LEU A 309 25.44 41.66 -29.49
N MET A 310 24.58 42.23 -28.64
CA MET A 310 24.04 41.53 -27.47
C MET A 310 23.05 40.44 -27.84
N GLU A 311 22.24 40.66 -28.87
CA GLU A 311 21.19 39.72 -29.29
C GLU A 311 21.76 38.47 -30.00
N ASN A 312 22.90 38.62 -30.70
CA ASN A 312 23.53 37.52 -31.43
C ASN A 312 24.55 36.69 -30.63
N VAL A 313 24.93 37.12 -29.41
CA VAL A 313 25.92 36.42 -28.56
C VAL A 313 25.26 35.53 -27.50
N LEU A 314 23.95 35.66 -27.27
CA LEU A 314 23.20 34.84 -26.28
C LEU A 314 21.95 34.18 -26.89
N PRO A 315 22.04 32.95 -27.41
CA PRO A 315 20.88 32.09 -27.58
C PRO A 315 20.93 30.96 -26.53
N GLY A 316 20.09 31.04 -25.49
CA GLY A 316 19.99 29.93 -24.55
C GLY A 316 19.23 30.19 -23.25
N PHE A 317 18.02 30.72 -23.28
CA PHE A 317 17.09 30.66 -22.13
C PHE A 317 15.59 30.66 -22.49
N ALA A 318 15.22 30.33 -23.73
CA ALA A 318 13.83 30.20 -24.14
C ALA A 318 13.60 28.80 -24.75
N GLY A 319 13.40 27.80 -23.90
CA GLY A 319 13.22 26.41 -24.35
C GLY A 319 13.05 25.39 -23.23
N ALA A 320 12.12 25.62 -22.30
CA ALA A 320 11.64 24.60 -21.37
C ALA A 320 10.19 24.92 -20.97
N GLY A 321 9.28 24.83 -21.94
CA GLY A 321 7.86 25.06 -21.73
C GLY A 321 7.04 24.58 -22.94
N GLY A 322 6.57 23.33 -22.88
CA GLY A 322 5.71 22.67 -23.86
C GLY A 322 5.86 21.15 -23.72
N ASN A 323 4.83 20.32 -23.51
CA ASN A 323 3.52 20.34 -24.14
C ASN A 323 2.44 19.67 -23.27
N VAL A 324 1.35 20.38 -23.00
CA VAL A 324 0.01 19.80 -23.15
C VAL A 324 -0.66 20.60 -24.25
N VAL A 325 -0.86 19.96 -25.39
CA VAL A 325 -1.49 20.55 -26.58
C VAL A 325 -2.96 20.77 -26.26
N ALA A 326 -3.32 22.04 -26.05
CA ALA A 326 -4.67 22.51 -26.28
C ALA A 326 -4.88 22.62 -27.79
N GLY A 327 -5.84 21.86 -28.32
CA GLY A 327 -6.26 21.92 -29.72
C GLY A 327 -5.93 20.67 -30.52
N THR A 328 -6.75 19.62 -30.36
CA THR A 328 -7.04 18.69 -31.46
C THR A 328 -8.54 18.41 -31.48
N ALA A 329 -9.06 18.21 -32.69
CA ALA A 329 -10.43 18.07 -33.15
C ALA A 329 -11.39 17.27 -32.24
N PRO A 330 -12.73 17.43 -32.38
CA PRO A 330 -13.68 16.62 -31.62
C PRO A 330 -13.32 15.13 -31.76
N PRO A 331 -13.38 14.36 -30.66
CA PRO A 331 -13.04 12.95 -30.71
C PRO A 331 -13.96 12.28 -31.73
N THR A 332 -13.39 11.41 -32.56
CA THR A 332 -14.20 10.42 -33.25
C THR A 332 -15.12 9.75 -32.23
N ALA A 333 -16.35 9.40 -32.62
CA ALA A 333 -17.34 8.84 -31.70
C ALA A 333 -16.80 7.63 -30.88
N GLY A 334 -15.79 6.91 -31.40
CA GLY A 334 -15.07 5.86 -30.66
C GLY A 334 -14.19 6.37 -29.51
N GLY A 335 -13.39 7.43 -29.71
CA GLY A 335 -12.47 7.95 -28.68
C GLY A 335 -13.20 8.60 -27.49
N ALA A 336 -14.35 9.23 -27.74
CA ALA A 336 -15.21 9.73 -26.65
C ALA A 336 -15.79 8.59 -25.82
N VAL A 337 -16.15 7.49 -26.48
CA VAL A 337 -16.73 6.30 -25.84
C VAL A 337 -15.69 5.58 -24.99
N ASP A 338 -14.46 5.40 -25.48
CA ASP A 338 -13.39 4.76 -24.70
C ASP A 338 -12.97 5.60 -23.47
N PHE A 339 -12.89 6.93 -23.63
CA PHE A 339 -12.67 7.84 -22.50
C PHE A 339 -13.79 7.74 -21.43
N MET A 340 -15.05 7.60 -21.86
CA MET A 340 -16.18 7.40 -20.95
C MET A 340 -16.09 6.07 -20.18
N PHE A 341 -15.75 4.96 -20.85
CA PHE A 341 -15.59 3.66 -20.19
C PHE A 341 -14.45 3.67 -19.17
N GLN A 342 -13.32 4.30 -19.52
CA GLN A 342 -12.18 4.44 -18.61
C GLN A 342 -12.55 5.30 -17.39
N ARG A 343 -13.24 6.43 -17.61
CA ARG A 343 -13.71 7.31 -16.52
C ARG A 343 -14.73 6.60 -15.63
N ALA A 344 -15.74 5.96 -16.19
CA ALA A 344 -16.76 5.24 -15.43
C ALA A 344 -16.17 4.07 -14.63
N GLY A 345 -15.21 3.34 -15.19
CA GLY A 345 -14.48 2.28 -14.48
C GLY A 345 -13.71 2.82 -13.27
N ARG A 346 -13.02 3.95 -13.42
CA ARG A 346 -12.35 4.64 -12.30
C ARG A 346 -13.34 5.10 -11.23
N TRP A 347 -14.49 5.64 -11.64
CA TRP A 347 -15.52 6.13 -10.73
C TRP A 347 -16.22 5.01 -9.96
N LEU A 348 -16.37 3.83 -10.56
CA LEU A 348 -16.85 2.64 -9.88
C LEU A 348 -15.86 2.11 -8.84
N ALA A 349 -14.56 2.16 -9.15
CA ALA A 349 -13.51 1.82 -8.19
C ALA A 349 -13.52 2.81 -7.01
N LEU A 350 -13.50 4.12 -7.30
CA LEU A 350 -13.54 5.17 -6.30
C LEU A 350 -14.82 5.15 -5.46
N GLY A 351 -15.98 4.96 -6.09
CA GLY A 351 -17.27 4.93 -5.40
C GLY A 351 -17.38 3.76 -4.43
N ARG A 352 -16.73 2.61 -4.72
CA ARG A 352 -16.60 1.50 -3.75
C ARG A 352 -15.69 1.89 -2.59
N THR A 353 -14.53 2.48 -2.88
CA THR A 353 -13.62 2.98 -1.83
C THR A 353 -14.32 4.00 -0.93
N VAL A 354 -15.12 4.90 -1.49
CA VAL A 354 -15.91 5.89 -0.73
C VAL A 354 -17.03 5.22 0.08
N ALA A 355 -17.73 4.24 -0.48
CA ALA A 355 -18.75 3.48 0.23
C ALA A 355 -18.18 2.69 1.42
N ASP A 356 -16.94 2.20 1.32
CA ASP A 356 -16.24 1.50 2.39
C ASP A 356 -15.76 2.46 3.51
N LEU A 357 -15.57 3.74 3.19
CA LEU A 357 -15.12 4.77 4.14
C LEU A 357 -16.26 5.42 4.92
N LEU A 358 -17.48 5.44 4.38
CA LEU A 358 -18.62 6.15 4.97
C LEU A 358 -19.44 5.24 5.90
N PRO A 359 -19.83 5.70 7.11
CA PRO A 359 -20.77 4.97 7.97
C PRO A 359 -22.24 5.30 7.67
N GLY A 360 -23.13 4.32 7.89
CA GLY A 360 -24.59 4.52 7.96
C GLY A 360 -25.27 4.96 6.65
N GLU A 361 -26.13 5.98 6.73
CA GLU A 361 -26.92 6.48 5.60
C GLU A 361 -26.05 7.06 4.46
N ARG A 362 -24.88 7.61 4.80
CA ARG A 362 -23.92 8.13 3.81
C ARG A 362 -23.30 7.01 2.95
N ALA A 363 -23.09 5.84 3.54
CA ALA A 363 -22.65 4.64 2.84
C ALA A 363 -23.71 4.17 1.83
N ALA A 364 -24.99 4.15 2.26
CA ALA A 364 -26.10 3.76 1.41
C ALA A 364 -26.27 4.70 0.20
N ALA A 365 -26.13 6.01 0.40
CA ALA A 365 -26.15 7.00 -0.69
C ALA A 365 -24.99 6.82 -1.68
N ALA A 366 -23.78 6.53 -1.20
CA ALA A 366 -22.63 6.24 -2.05
C ALA A 366 -22.80 4.92 -2.82
N GLN A 367 -23.30 3.87 -2.17
CA GLN A 367 -23.59 2.57 -2.79
C GLN A 367 -24.67 2.68 -3.87
N GLU A 368 -25.70 3.49 -3.65
CA GLU A 368 -26.75 3.71 -4.64
C GLU A 368 -26.20 4.41 -5.89
N ARG A 369 -25.34 5.42 -5.72
CA ARG A 369 -24.64 6.06 -6.84
C ARG A 369 -23.73 5.09 -7.60
N VAL A 370 -23.02 4.20 -6.90
CA VAL A 370 -22.23 3.13 -7.52
C VAL A 370 -23.12 2.20 -8.36
N ARG A 371 -24.32 1.86 -7.86
CA ARG A 371 -25.29 1.03 -8.61
C ARG A 371 -25.80 1.77 -9.84
N GLU A 372 -26.11 3.06 -9.73
CA GLU A 372 -26.56 3.89 -10.87
C GLU A 372 -25.50 3.99 -11.97
N VAL A 373 -24.25 4.29 -11.60
CA VAL A 373 -23.12 4.36 -12.57
C VAL A 373 -22.87 2.99 -13.20
N ARG A 374 -22.94 1.90 -12.42
CA ARG A 374 -22.78 0.54 -12.93
C ARG A 374 -23.87 0.19 -13.93
N LYS A 375 -25.13 0.51 -13.61
CA LYS A 375 -26.27 0.29 -14.49
C LYS A 375 -26.14 1.08 -15.78
N ALA A 376 -25.72 2.35 -15.69
CA ALA A 376 -25.44 3.18 -16.86
C ALA A 376 -24.29 2.61 -17.72
N LEU A 377 -23.29 1.99 -17.11
CA LEU A 377 -22.18 1.34 -17.81
C LEU A 377 -22.62 0.06 -18.52
N GLU A 378 -23.40 -0.80 -17.86
CA GLU A 378 -23.99 -2.01 -18.45
C GLU A 378 -24.88 -1.63 -19.65
N GLU A 379 -25.71 -0.59 -19.51
CA GLU A 379 -26.51 -0.04 -20.61
C GLU A 379 -25.63 0.48 -21.77
N ALA A 380 -24.52 1.17 -21.45
CA ALA A 380 -23.57 1.66 -22.45
C ALA A 380 -22.76 0.54 -23.14
N GLU A 381 -22.40 -0.56 -22.45
CA GLU A 381 -21.70 -1.71 -23.07
C GLU A 381 -22.59 -2.41 -24.10
N THR A 382 -23.88 -2.59 -23.79
CA THR A 382 -24.85 -3.12 -24.77
C THR A 382 -25.04 -2.19 -25.97
N PHE A 383 -24.73 -0.90 -25.81
CA PHE A 383 -24.76 0.10 -26.88
C PHE A 383 -23.46 0.11 -27.70
N ARG A 384 -22.28 -0.11 -27.09
CA ARG A 384 -20.99 -0.32 -27.81
C ARG A 384 -21.07 -1.48 -28.80
N GLY A 385 -21.83 -2.52 -28.47
CA GLY A 385 -22.15 -3.61 -29.39
C GLY A 385 -22.99 -3.19 -30.61
N ARG A 386 -23.87 -2.19 -30.45
CA ARG A 386 -24.78 -1.68 -31.50
C ARG A 386 -24.15 -0.58 -32.38
N LEU A 387 -23.22 0.22 -31.83
CA LEU A 387 -22.50 1.29 -32.53
C LEU A 387 -21.62 0.81 -33.69
N ARG A 388 -21.25 -0.48 -33.74
CA ARG A 388 -20.62 -1.07 -34.94
C ARG A 388 -21.54 -1.09 -36.18
N GLY A 389 -22.83 -0.75 -36.01
CA GLY A 389 -23.86 -0.73 -37.06
C GLY A 389 -24.29 0.64 -37.59
N GLY A 390 -23.66 1.75 -37.19
CA GLY A 390 -23.78 3.04 -37.91
C GLY A 390 -24.84 4.06 -37.45
N ASP A 391 -25.54 3.85 -36.33
CA ASP A 391 -26.61 4.77 -35.87
C ASP A 391 -26.28 5.33 -34.48
N ALA A 392 -25.60 6.50 -34.42
CA ALA A 392 -24.71 6.80 -33.30
C ALA A 392 -24.71 8.24 -32.75
N VAL A 393 -25.51 9.18 -33.26
CA VAL A 393 -25.34 10.60 -32.88
C VAL A 393 -26.35 11.06 -31.81
N GLY A 394 -27.61 10.62 -31.86
CA GLY A 394 -28.65 11.06 -30.92
C GLY A 394 -28.58 10.41 -29.52
N ALA A 395 -28.31 9.10 -29.46
CA ALA A 395 -28.24 8.36 -28.18
C ALA A 395 -26.93 8.66 -27.40
N VAL A 396 -25.85 8.96 -28.10
CA VAL A 396 -24.57 9.39 -27.52
C VAL A 396 -24.74 10.67 -26.71
N GLN A 397 -25.56 11.64 -27.15
CA GLN A 397 -25.85 12.85 -26.39
C GLN A 397 -26.65 12.60 -25.10
N GLN A 398 -27.61 11.68 -25.10
CA GLN A 398 -28.39 11.35 -23.89
C GLN A 398 -27.58 10.61 -22.82
N VAL A 399 -26.65 9.74 -23.23
CA VAL A 399 -25.75 9.01 -22.30
C VAL A 399 -24.57 9.88 -21.87
N LEU A 400 -23.99 10.69 -22.77
CA LEU A 400 -22.99 11.73 -22.45
C LEU A 400 -23.51 12.66 -21.35
N GLY A 401 -24.77 13.08 -21.42
CA GLY A 401 -25.39 13.92 -20.40
C GLY A 401 -25.34 13.31 -19.00
N ARG A 402 -25.51 12.00 -18.85
CA ARG A 402 -25.61 11.34 -17.53
C ARG A 402 -24.28 10.97 -16.90
N VAL A 403 -23.28 10.57 -17.70
CA VAL A 403 -21.97 10.13 -17.18
C VAL A 403 -20.98 11.29 -17.08
N VAL A 404 -21.00 12.25 -18.02
CA VAL A 404 -20.09 13.40 -18.00
C VAL A 404 -20.46 14.40 -16.90
N HIS A 405 -21.74 14.49 -16.53
CA HIS A 405 -22.23 15.39 -15.48
C HIS A 405 -22.45 14.68 -14.13
N SER A 406 -22.10 13.41 -13.99
CA SER A 406 -22.07 12.78 -12.67
C SER A 406 -20.98 13.48 -11.84
N PRO A 407 -21.26 13.96 -10.61
CA PRO A 407 -20.28 14.62 -9.75
C PRO A 407 -19.37 13.60 -9.06
N ASN A 408 -18.10 13.96 -8.84
CA ASN A 408 -17.08 13.05 -8.32
C ASN A 408 -17.54 12.42 -6.99
N PRO A 409 -17.39 11.10 -6.80
CA PRO A 409 -17.85 10.43 -5.58
C PRO A 409 -17.19 10.97 -4.30
N LEU A 410 -16.03 11.63 -4.40
CA LEU A 410 -15.34 12.29 -3.30
C LEU A 410 -15.89 13.69 -2.98
N THR A 411 -16.57 14.35 -3.93
CA THR A 411 -17.15 15.69 -3.78
C THR A 411 -18.00 15.85 -2.51
N PRO A 412 -18.94 14.94 -2.15
CA PRO A 412 -19.73 15.10 -0.93
C PRO A 412 -18.92 15.04 0.37
N ILE A 413 -17.80 14.31 0.40
CA ILE A 413 -16.88 14.28 1.56
C ILE A 413 -16.26 15.66 1.74
N PHE A 414 -15.74 16.23 0.66
CA PHE A 414 -15.14 17.57 0.70
C PHE A 414 -16.16 18.67 0.95
N GLN A 415 -17.37 18.61 0.38
CA GLN A 415 -18.42 19.61 0.66
C GLN A 415 -18.77 19.67 2.15
N THR A 416 -18.96 18.51 2.78
CA THR A 416 -19.29 18.43 4.21
C THR A 416 -18.12 18.94 5.06
N ALA A 417 -16.89 18.48 4.75
CA ALA A 417 -15.69 18.90 5.46
C ALA A 417 -15.41 20.40 5.31
N LEU A 418 -15.59 20.99 4.14
CA LEU A 418 -15.40 22.42 3.91
C LEU A 418 -16.38 23.25 4.73
N LEU A 419 -17.64 22.84 4.79
CA LEU A 419 -18.67 23.51 5.59
C LEU A 419 -18.35 23.42 7.09
N THR A 420 -18.07 22.22 7.60
CA THR A 420 -17.76 22.05 9.03
C THR A 420 -16.47 22.76 9.40
N PHE A 421 -15.43 22.70 8.57
CA PHE A 421 -14.17 23.39 8.83
C PHE A 421 -14.34 24.91 8.74
N ALA A 422 -15.12 25.43 7.79
CA ALA A 422 -15.43 26.85 7.71
C ALA A 422 -16.18 27.35 8.95
N THR A 423 -17.12 26.56 9.49
CA THR A 423 -17.83 26.94 10.73
C THR A 423 -16.91 27.00 11.94
N VAL A 424 -15.87 26.17 12.00
CA VAL A 424 -14.92 26.13 13.12
C VAL A 424 -13.86 27.23 12.97
N LEU A 425 -13.23 27.32 11.80
CA LEU A 425 -12.16 28.29 11.51
C LEU A 425 -12.72 29.72 11.42
N GLY A 426 -13.97 29.88 10.99
CA GLY A 426 -14.67 31.17 10.91
C GLY A 426 -15.04 31.78 12.26
N ARG A 427 -14.86 31.07 13.39
CA ARG A 427 -15.09 31.61 14.75
C ARG A 427 -14.06 32.66 15.19
N GLY A 428 -13.14 33.07 14.31
CA GLY A 428 -12.19 34.16 14.57
C GLY A 428 -11.12 33.81 15.60
N LEU A 429 -10.69 32.54 15.64
CA LEU A 429 -9.64 32.11 16.55
C LEU A 429 -8.32 32.86 16.25
N PRO A 430 -7.66 33.43 17.27
CA PRO A 430 -6.44 34.21 17.08
C PRO A 430 -5.33 33.34 16.45
N GLY A 431 -4.69 33.85 15.40
CA GLY A 431 -3.58 33.18 14.72
C GLY A 431 -3.96 32.19 13.60
N LEU A 432 -5.25 31.90 13.40
CA LEU A 432 -5.73 30.95 12.38
C LEU A 432 -6.25 31.58 11.08
N ALA A 433 -6.16 32.90 10.92
CA ALA A 433 -6.68 33.62 9.75
C ALA A 433 -6.05 33.19 8.40
N ALA A 434 -4.86 32.59 8.44
CA ALA A 434 -4.17 32.07 7.26
C ALA A 434 -4.64 30.65 6.86
N VAL A 435 -5.16 29.86 7.81
CA VAL A 435 -5.61 28.49 7.53
C VAL A 435 -6.94 28.54 6.80
N THR A 436 -6.94 28.14 5.53
CA THR A 436 -8.19 28.02 4.78
C THR A 436 -8.83 26.64 5.01
N PRO A 437 -10.17 26.52 5.11
CA PRO A 437 -10.85 25.23 5.21
C PRO A 437 -10.44 24.26 4.10
N LYS A 438 -10.33 24.79 2.87
CA LYS A 438 -9.82 24.08 1.70
C LYS A 438 -8.39 23.61 1.87
N GLY A 439 -7.50 24.53 2.24
CA GLY A 439 -6.09 24.23 2.42
C GLY A 439 -5.89 23.18 3.50
N LEU A 440 -6.61 23.27 4.61
CA LEU A 440 -6.56 22.29 5.69
C LEU A 440 -7.03 20.91 5.21
N ALA A 441 -8.18 20.83 4.52
CA ALA A 441 -8.69 19.58 4.00
C ALA A 441 -7.75 18.93 2.97
N LEU A 442 -7.22 19.73 2.04
CA LEU A 442 -6.24 19.28 1.06
C LEU A 442 -4.92 18.88 1.72
N GLY A 443 -4.44 19.63 2.71
CA GLY A 443 -3.23 19.35 3.46
C GLY A 443 -3.29 18.01 4.21
N ILE A 444 -4.43 17.70 4.83
CA ILE A 444 -4.67 16.41 5.49
C ILE A 444 -4.53 15.26 4.48
N VAL A 445 -5.14 15.38 3.30
CA VAL A 445 -5.11 14.29 2.29
C VAL A 445 -3.76 14.23 1.58
N ALA A 446 -3.20 15.37 1.20
CA ALA A 446 -1.91 15.48 0.51
C ALA A 446 -0.74 14.99 1.36
N SER A 447 -0.86 15.03 2.69
CA SER A 447 0.11 14.44 3.61
C SER A 447 0.41 12.96 3.31
N GLY A 448 -0.58 12.21 2.82
CA GLY A 448 -0.43 10.80 2.44
C GLY A 448 0.50 10.58 1.24
N ALA A 449 0.60 11.55 0.34
CA ALA A 449 1.51 11.49 -0.81
C ALA A 449 2.87 12.16 -0.56
N LYS A 450 2.93 13.09 0.40
CA LYS A 450 4.11 13.97 0.59
C LYS A 450 5.01 13.58 1.76
N LEU A 451 4.48 12.91 2.79
CA LEU A 451 5.25 12.49 3.96
C LEU A 451 5.91 11.12 3.73
N ARG A 452 7.07 10.91 4.36
CA ARG A 452 7.70 9.58 4.48
C ARG A 452 6.86 8.68 5.39
N SER A 453 7.03 7.36 5.32
CA SER A 453 6.22 6.38 6.07
C SER A 453 6.16 6.65 7.58
N GLU A 454 7.30 6.93 8.21
CA GLU A 454 7.40 7.20 9.65
C GLU A 454 6.77 8.56 10.01
N ALA A 455 7.08 9.60 9.24
CA ALA A 455 6.50 10.94 9.41
C ALA A 455 4.98 10.94 9.20
N TYR A 456 4.49 10.14 8.26
CA TYR A 456 3.05 9.97 8.01
C TYR A 456 2.35 9.23 9.14
N ALA A 457 2.98 8.23 9.75
CA ALA A 457 2.44 7.54 10.92
C ALA A 457 2.29 8.52 12.10
N ARG A 458 3.31 9.35 12.35
CA ARG A 458 3.26 10.43 13.34
C ARG A 458 2.18 11.47 13.03
N TRP A 459 2.10 11.91 11.78
CA TRP A 459 1.06 12.83 11.31
C TRP A 459 -0.35 12.26 11.52
N LYS A 460 -0.60 11.02 11.11
CA LYS A 460 -1.89 10.35 11.26
C LYS A 460 -2.27 10.22 12.74
N ALA A 461 -1.33 9.82 13.60
CA ALA A 461 -1.55 9.77 15.04
C ALA A 461 -1.90 11.16 15.60
N ARG A 462 -1.23 12.22 15.13
CA ARG A 462 -1.46 13.60 15.55
C ARG A 462 -2.82 14.16 15.09
N VAL A 463 -3.21 13.87 13.85
CA VAL A 463 -4.52 14.27 13.29
C VAL A 463 -5.65 13.59 14.05
N LEU A 464 -5.56 12.27 14.25
CA LEU A 464 -6.60 11.47 14.90
C LEU A 464 -6.61 11.57 16.44
N ALA A 465 -5.62 12.22 17.05
CA ALA A 465 -5.36 12.14 18.49
C ALA A 465 -5.34 10.68 18.98
N ALA A 466 -4.64 9.82 18.22
CA ALA A 466 -4.53 8.42 18.56
C ALA A 466 -3.72 8.25 19.86
N PRO A 467 -4.02 7.21 20.67
CA PRO A 467 -3.20 6.85 21.83
C PRO A 467 -1.74 6.66 21.42
N TYR A 468 -0.82 7.01 22.32
CA TYR A 468 0.62 6.83 22.09
C TYR A 468 0.97 5.36 21.84
N HIS A 469 1.85 5.12 20.87
CA HIS A 469 2.45 3.83 20.57
C HIS A 469 3.99 3.98 20.52
N PRO A 470 4.76 3.05 21.10
CA PRO A 470 6.24 3.14 21.14
C PRO A 470 6.89 3.39 19.79
N ASP A 471 6.35 2.78 18.73
CA ASP A 471 6.86 2.90 17.36
C ASP A 471 6.77 4.32 16.77
N LEU A 472 5.94 5.21 17.35
CA LEU A 472 5.77 6.59 16.84
C LEU A 472 6.96 7.50 17.20
N LEU A 473 7.61 7.24 18.33
CA LEU A 473 8.72 8.02 18.85
C LEU A 473 9.79 7.08 19.39
N PRO A 474 10.70 6.56 18.55
CA PRO A 474 11.81 5.75 19.04
C PRO A 474 12.74 6.63 19.91
N PRO A 475 13.35 6.08 20.99
CA PRO A 475 14.17 6.85 21.93
C PRO A 475 15.28 7.67 21.25
N ALA A 476 15.83 7.17 20.14
CA ALA A 476 16.86 7.85 19.34
C ALA A 476 16.40 9.19 18.69
N THR A 477 15.10 9.48 18.66
CA THR A 477 14.55 10.74 18.13
C THR A 477 14.38 11.83 19.19
N LEU A 478 14.59 11.50 20.47
CA LEU A 478 14.49 12.46 21.56
C LEU A 478 15.73 13.35 21.60
N THR A 479 15.48 14.65 21.44
CA THR A 479 16.50 15.70 21.64
C THR A 479 16.05 16.65 22.73
N PHE A 480 16.99 17.33 23.38
CA PHE A 480 16.67 18.36 24.38
C PHE A 480 15.68 19.40 23.83
N ASN A 481 15.89 19.82 22.58
CA ASN A 481 15.05 20.78 21.86
C ASN A 481 13.66 20.24 21.50
N SER A 482 13.43 18.93 21.60
CA SER A 482 12.11 18.32 21.42
C SER A 482 11.36 18.14 22.74
N VAL A 483 12.10 17.79 23.80
CA VAL A 483 11.54 17.44 25.10
C VAL A 483 11.23 18.67 25.94
N LEU A 484 12.13 19.66 25.95
CA LEU A 484 11.93 20.87 26.75
C LEU A 484 10.66 21.65 26.33
N PRO A 485 10.40 21.91 25.03
CA PRO A 485 9.15 22.57 24.64
C PRO A 485 7.92 21.70 24.94
N ALA A 486 8.03 20.38 24.82
CA ALA A 486 6.92 19.48 25.13
C ALA A 486 6.56 19.49 26.64
N LEU A 487 7.56 19.63 27.52
CA LEU A 487 7.34 19.78 28.96
C LEU A 487 6.59 21.09 29.26
N GLN A 488 6.98 22.18 28.61
CA GLN A 488 6.37 23.50 28.78
C GLN A 488 4.93 23.54 28.25
N LEU A 489 4.62 22.78 27.19
CA LEU A 489 3.29 22.72 26.58
C LEU A 489 2.30 21.82 27.35
N SER A 490 2.77 20.96 28.26
CA SER A 490 1.92 20.10 29.08
C SER A 490 1.71 20.73 30.47
N PRO A 491 0.51 21.22 30.82
CA PRO A 491 0.27 21.94 32.07
C PRO A 491 0.62 21.12 33.33
N ALA A 492 0.31 19.82 33.31
CA ALA A 492 0.59 18.94 34.44
C ALA A 492 2.10 18.67 34.62
N PHE A 493 2.85 18.51 33.52
CA PHE A 493 4.29 18.30 33.57
C PHE A 493 5.04 19.62 33.84
N ALA A 494 4.56 20.74 33.31
CA ALA A 494 5.11 22.07 33.60
C ALA A 494 5.00 22.41 35.09
N ALA A 495 3.87 22.11 35.73
CA ALA A 495 3.71 22.28 37.17
C ALA A 495 4.55 21.28 37.98
N ALA A 496 4.64 20.01 37.53
CA ALA A 496 5.39 18.96 38.21
C ALA A 496 6.91 19.21 38.23
N PHE A 497 7.43 19.87 37.20
CA PHE A 497 8.87 20.09 36.97
C PHE A 497 9.23 21.58 36.87
N GLU A 498 8.48 22.46 37.54
CA GLU A 498 8.68 23.92 37.50
C GLU A 498 10.11 24.33 37.92
N ASP A 499 10.66 23.67 38.93
CA ASP A 499 12.04 23.84 39.41
C ASP A 499 13.09 23.45 38.36
N LEU A 500 12.86 22.35 37.64
CA LEU A 500 13.75 21.91 36.55
C LEU A 500 13.58 22.76 35.28
N LEU A 501 12.43 23.41 35.09
CA LEU A 501 12.22 24.34 33.98
C LEU A 501 12.89 25.70 34.21
N ALA A 502 13.15 26.08 35.47
CA ALA A 502 13.88 27.29 35.82
C ALA A 502 15.37 27.22 35.43
N GLU A 503 16.01 26.07 35.66
CA GLU A 503 17.39 25.78 35.24
C GLU A 503 17.47 24.41 34.52
N PRO A 504 17.17 24.37 33.21
CA PRO A 504 17.01 23.09 32.50
C PRO A 504 18.35 22.41 32.21
N GLU A 505 18.66 21.37 32.98
CA GLU A 505 19.79 20.49 32.70
C GLU A 505 19.48 19.53 31.54
N PRO A 506 20.30 19.50 30.47
CA PRO A 506 20.00 18.69 29.28
C PRO A 506 19.86 17.19 29.52
N ARG A 507 20.64 16.64 30.47
CA ARG A 507 20.60 15.22 30.81
C ARG A 507 19.29 14.84 31.51
N ILE A 508 18.86 15.65 32.48
CA ILE A 508 17.64 15.39 33.25
C ILE A 508 16.41 15.53 32.35
N VAL A 509 16.39 16.55 31.48
CA VAL A 509 15.29 16.74 30.52
C VAL A 509 15.17 15.54 29.56
N LEU A 510 16.29 15.02 29.05
CA LEU A 510 16.28 13.81 28.22
C LEU A 510 15.84 12.56 28.99
N GLU A 511 16.30 12.37 30.23
CA GLU A 511 15.88 11.27 31.12
C GLU A 511 14.35 11.30 31.33
N ILE A 512 13.76 12.47 31.57
CA ILE A 512 12.30 12.62 31.71
C ILE A 512 11.60 12.21 30.40
N GLY A 513 12.12 12.64 29.25
CA GLY A 513 11.59 12.24 27.95
C GLY A 513 11.62 10.73 27.74
N GLU A 514 12.76 10.08 28.00
CA GLU A 514 12.94 8.64 27.84
C GLU A 514 12.02 7.84 28.78
N LEU A 515 11.97 8.22 30.06
CA LEU A 515 11.13 7.56 31.07
C LEU A 515 9.63 7.75 30.77
N ALA A 516 9.25 8.88 30.19
CA ALA A 516 7.86 9.11 29.78
C ALA A 516 7.45 8.29 28.54
N LEU A 517 8.39 7.86 27.71
CA LEU A 517 8.08 7.00 26.56
C LEU A 517 8.06 5.50 26.91
N GLN A 518 8.58 5.12 28.08
CA GLN A 518 8.57 3.73 28.55
C GLN A 518 7.21 3.34 29.14
N ASP A 519 6.69 2.19 28.70
CA ASP A 519 5.47 1.55 29.21
C ASP A 519 4.28 2.53 29.40
N ASP A 520 3.65 2.50 30.57
CA ASP A 520 2.59 3.41 31.01
C ASP A 520 3.12 4.66 31.75
N GLY A 521 4.43 4.91 31.69
CA GLY A 521 5.11 5.94 32.48
C GLY A 521 5.34 5.55 33.95
N SER A 522 5.13 4.29 34.34
CA SER A 522 5.40 3.80 35.69
C SER A 522 6.85 4.04 36.13
N ALA A 523 7.83 3.91 35.23
CA ALA A 523 9.23 4.21 35.51
C ALA A 523 9.45 5.69 35.89
N LEU A 524 8.82 6.61 35.16
CA LEU A 524 8.83 8.04 35.47
C LEU A 524 8.21 8.31 36.84
N ARG A 525 7.07 7.67 37.13
CA ARG A 525 6.36 7.83 38.40
C ARG A 525 7.15 7.25 39.58
N SER A 526 7.86 6.15 39.39
CA SER A 526 8.74 5.57 40.41
C SER A 526 9.96 6.46 40.68
N ARG A 527 10.48 7.14 39.65
CA ARG A 527 11.62 8.05 39.77
C ARG A 527 11.23 9.38 40.44
N TYR A 528 10.00 9.85 40.19
CA TYR A 528 9.47 11.12 40.67
C TYR A 528 8.11 10.96 41.38
N PRO A 529 8.06 10.28 42.55
CA PRO A 529 6.80 9.90 43.19
C PRO A 529 5.97 11.09 43.69
N ASP A 530 6.62 12.17 44.15
CA ASP A 530 5.97 13.31 44.80
C ASP A 530 5.65 14.48 43.86
N ARG A 531 5.86 14.31 42.55
CA ARG A 531 5.70 15.40 41.57
C ARG A 531 4.29 15.54 41.02
N PHE A 532 3.45 14.51 41.16
CA PHE A 532 2.09 14.52 40.64
C PHE A 532 1.06 14.33 41.76
N PRO A 533 0.00 15.15 41.86
CA PRO A 533 -0.96 15.10 42.97
C PRO A 533 -1.74 13.78 43.07
N ASN A 534 -2.04 13.15 41.93
CA ASN A 534 -2.81 11.91 41.86
C ASN A 534 -2.53 11.15 40.55
N ALA A 535 -3.00 9.90 40.48
CA ALA A 535 -2.79 9.02 39.31
C ALA A 535 -3.49 9.51 38.05
N THR A 536 -4.62 10.21 38.18
CA THR A 536 -5.41 10.69 37.03
C THR A 536 -4.77 11.90 36.36
N VAL A 537 -4.24 12.84 37.14
CA VAL A 537 -3.45 13.99 36.68
C VAL A 537 -2.13 13.52 36.05
N PHE A 538 -1.52 12.47 36.59
CA PHE A 538 -0.36 11.84 35.97
C PHE A 538 -0.71 11.25 34.59
N ALA A 539 -1.77 10.44 34.50
CA ALA A 539 -2.17 9.79 33.25
C ALA A 539 -2.55 10.80 32.16
N SER A 540 -3.38 11.79 32.48
CA SER A 540 -3.77 12.85 31.53
C SER A 540 -2.60 13.76 31.17
N GLY A 541 -1.73 14.07 32.14
CA GLY A 541 -0.50 14.82 31.93
C GLY A 541 0.49 14.10 31.02
N LEU A 542 0.61 12.78 31.18
CA LEU A 542 1.50 11.93 30.38
C LEU A 542 1.00 11.82 28.94
N GLU A 543 -0.30 11.68 28.74
CA GLU A 543 -0.91 11.70 27.40
C GLU A 543 -0.70 13.06 26.71
N ALA A 544 -0.97 14.15 27.42
CA ALA A 544 -0.74 15.51 26.91
C ALA A 544 0.75 15.75 26.57
N PHE A 545 1.65 15.28 27.42
CA PHE A 545 3.10 15.37 27.20
C PHE A 545 3.55 14.56 25.98
N ARG A 546 3.07 13.32 25.83
CA ARG A 546 3.37 12.46 24.67
C ARG A 546 2.83 13.06 23.36
N GLN A 547 1.64 13.69 23.38
CA GLN A 547 1.11 14.44 22.24
C GLN A 547 1.94 15.69 21.91
N ALA A 548 2.45 16.38 22.92
CA ALA A 548 3.36 17.51 22.75
C ALA A 548 4.70 17.07 22.16
N LEU A 549 5.28 15.96 22.63
CA LEU A 549 6.48 15.36 22.06
C LEU A 549 6.29 14.97 20.59
N LEU A 550 5.16 14.34 20.28
CA LEU A 550 4.79 13.99 18.90
C LEU A 550 4.71 15.24 18.02
N THR A 551 4.14 16.32 18.53
CA THR A 551 4.04 17.61 17.84
C THR A 551 5.42 18.20 17.55
N THR A 552 6.31 18.22 18.53
CA THR A 552 7.66 18.77 18.36
C THR A 552 8.51 17.91 17.41
N ALA A 553 8.35 16.58 17.44
CA ALA A 553 9.04 15.67 16.53
C ALA A 553 8.53 15.76 15.08
N LEU A 554 7.23 15.99 14.89
CA LEU A 554 6.59 16.10 13.57
C LEU A 554 6.87 17.45 12.88
N THR A 555 6.98 18.52 13.66
CA THR A 555 7.20 19.90 13.15
C THR A 555 8.34 20.01 12.11
N PRO A 556 9.56 19.50 12.35
CA PRO A 556 10.64 19.56 11.36
C PRO A 556 10.46 18.62 10.17
N GLU A 557 9.54 17.64 10.25
CA GLU A 557 9.30 16.66 9.19
C GLU A 557 8.22 17.10 8.19
N LEU A 558 7.51 18.20 8.50
CA LEU A 558 6.49 18.76 7.63
C LEU A 558 7.15 19.48 6.44
N PRO A 559 6.98 18.98 5.20
CA PRO A 559 7.50 19.64 4.01
C PRO A 559 6.85 21.03 3.82
N PRO A 560 7.61 22.03 3.36
CA PRO A 560 7.10 23.38 3.17
C PRO A 560 5.95 23.43 2.15
N GLU A 561 5.90 22.49 1.20
CA GLU A 561 4.79 22.38 0.25
C GLU A 561 3.46 22.05 0.93
N LEU A 562 3.45 21.30 2.04
CA LEU A 562 2.21 21.04 2.78
C LEU A 562 1.72 22.28 3.52
N LEU A 563 2.65 23.10 4.01
CA LEU A 563 2.33 24.36 4.68
C LEU A 563 1.68 25.33 3.68
N THR A 564 2.26 25.46 2.48
CA THR A 564 1.69 26.30 1.42
C THR A 564 0.35 25.79 0.93
N ILE A 565 0.18 24.47 0.79
CA ILE A 565 -1.13 23.85 0.48
C ILE A 565 -2.17 24.20 1.56
N ALA A 566 -1.78 24.20 2.84
CA ALA A 566 -2.65 24.56 3.94
C ALA A 566 -2.98 26.06 4.04
N GLY A 567 -2.26 26.90 3.30
CA GLY A 567 -2.38 28.37 3.36
C GLY A 567 -1.58 29.00 4.50
N THR A 568 -0.61 28.28 5.09
CA THR A 568 0.15 28.75 6.25
C THR A 568 1.65 28.69 5.99
N ASP A 569 2.42 29.58 6.62
CA ASP A 569 3.89 29.53 6.55
C ASP A 569 4.51 28.78 7.75
N THR A 570 3.70 28.43 8.75
CA THR A 570 4.17 27.83 10.00
C THR A 570 3.41 26.54 10.34
N ALA A 571 4.17 25.50 10.70
CA ALA A 571 3.62 24.24 11.18
C ALA A 571 2.73 24.41 12.43
N ALA A 572 3.10 25.34 13.32
CA ALA A 572 2.32 25.65 14.52
C ALA A 572 0.89 26.11 14.17
N THR A 573 0.74 26.97 13.17
CA THR A 573 -0.58 27.47 12.73
C THR A 573 -1.41 26.37 12.07
N LEU A 574 -0.79 25.50 11.27
CA LEU A 574 -1.46 24.32 10.71
C LEU A 574 -1.98 23.38 11.81
N LEU A 575 -1.12 23.04 12.78
CA LEU A 575 -1.46 22.14 13.88
C LEU A 575 -2.54 22.74 14.80
N ALA A 576 -2.49 24.04 15.07
CA ALA A 576 -3.54 24.74 15.81
C ALA A 576 -4.89 24.73 15.05
N GLY A 577 -4.87 24.84 13.72
CA GLY A 577 -6.07 24.68 12.89
C GLY A 577 -6.67 23.28 12.98
N LEU A 578 -5.82 22.24 12.98
CA LEU A 578 -6.24 20.86 13.22
C LEU A 578 -6.84 20.66 14.61
N ASP A 579 -6.23 21.25 15.64
CA ASP A 579 -6.72 21.14 17.01
C ASP A 579 -8.10 21.79 17.17
N ALA A 580 -8.32 22.95 16.53
CA ALA A 580 -9.60 23.62 16.51
C ALA A 580 -10.69 22.75 15.85
N VAL A 581 -10.39 22.18 14.68
CA VAL A 581 -11.30 21.28 13.96
C VAL A 581 -11.59 20.01 14.76
N ARG A 582 -10.57 19.41 15.37
CA ARG A 582 -10.72 18.18 16.15
C ARG A 582 -11.55 18.37 17.43
N ALA A 583 -11.54 19.58 18.00
CA ALA A 583 -12.34 19.89 19.19
C ALA A 583 -13.85 19.93 18.90
N ASP A 584 -14.27 20.13 17.64
CA ASP A 584 -15.67 20.10 17.24
C ASP A 584 -16.10 18.66 16.87
N PRO A 585 -17.14 18.09 17.52
CA PRO A 585 -17.55 16.70 17.28
C PRO A 585 -17.96 16.40 15.83
N THR A 586 -18.53 17.39 15.11
CA THR A 586 -18.99 17.20 13.73
C THR A 586 -17.82 17.27 12.76
N ALA A 587 -16.95 18.28 12.94
CA ALA A 587 -15.77 18.46 12.11
C ALA A 587 -14.72 17.35 12.36
N ARG A 588 -14.69 16.76 13.57
CA ARG A 588 -13.86 15.59 13.88
C ARG A 588 -14.17 14.38 13.00
N GLN A 589 -15.45 14.08 12.76
CA GLN A 589 -15.83 12.96 11.89
C GLN A 589 -15.34 13.18 10.45
N ASP A 590 -15.46 14.40 9.95
CA ASP A 590 -14.98 14.75 8.60
C ASP A 590 -13.45 14.73 8.52
N LEU A 591 -12.76 15.14 9.58
CA LEU A 591 -11.31 15.04 9.71
C LEU A 591 -10.83 13.58 9.69
N GLU A 592 -11.54 12.66 10.37
CA GLU A 592 -11.24 11.23 10.35
C GLU A 592 -11.42 10.65 8.93
N LEU A 593 -12.48 11.03 8.22
CA LEU A 593 -12.72 10.63 6.83
C LEU A 593 -11.61 11.12 5.89
N LEU A 594 -11.16 12.38 6.03
CA LEU A 594 -10.06 12.93 5.24
C LEU A 594 -8.72 12.24 5.56
N ALA A 595 -8.47 11.88 6.82
CA ALA A 595 -7.28 11.13 7.20
C ALA A 595 -7.27 9.72 6.58
N LEU A 596 -8.42 9.05 6.53
CA LEU A 596 -8.56 7.76 5.84
C LEU A 596 -8.39 7.90 4.33
N LEU A 597 -8.92 8.97 3.73
CA LEU A 597 -8.72 9.26 2.30
C LEU A 597 -7.23 9.49 1.99
N GLY A 598 -6.49 10.17 2.86
CA GLY A 598 -5.04 10.31 2.76
C GLY A 598 -4.31 8.96 2.75
N ASP A 599 -4.77 7.97 3.50
CA ASP A 599 -4.18 6.62 3.51
C ASP A 599 -4.43 5.92 2.16
N ARG A 600 -5.61 6.11 1.57
CA ARG A 600 -5.94 5.57 0.24
C ARG A 600 -5.10 6.20 -0.86
N VAL A 601 -4.85 7.50 -0.78
CA VAL A 601 -3.90 8.20 -1.65
C VAL A 601 -2.50 7.60 -1.53
N ARG A 602 -2.02 7.36 -0.30
CA ARG A 602 -0.70 6.77 -0.05
C ARG A 602 -0.58 5.36 -0.63
N THR A 603 -1.63 4.54 -0.53
CA THR A 603 -1.67 3.18 -1.11
C THR A 603 -1.80 3.17 -2.64
N GLY A 604 -2.02 4.33 -3.27
CA GLY A 604 -2.24 4.45 -4.71
C GLY A 604 -3.64 4.02 -5.16
N GLU A 605 -4.57 3.78 -4.23
CA GLU A 605 -5.97 3.46 -4.53
C GLU A 605 -6.76 4.69 -5.04
N VAL A 606 -6.31 5.90 -4.69
CA VAL A 606 -6.87 7.18 -5.11
C VAL A 606 -5.75 8.06 -5.62
N GLU A 607 -5.90 8.67 -6.79
CA GLU A 607 -4.90 9.60 -7.31
C GLU A 607 -5.11 11.01 -6.74
N MET A 608 -4.02 11.74 -6.46
CA MET A 608 -4.09 13.14 -5.99
C MET A 608 -4.84 14.06 -6.97
N ALA A 609 -4.78 13.79 -8.28
CA ALA A 609 -5.52 14.55 -9.28
C ALA A 609 -7.05 14.41 -9.09
N GLU A 610 -7.53 13.25 -8.63
CA GLU A 610 -8.95 12.99 -8.38
C GLU A 610 -9.44 13.72 -7.12
N VAL A 611 -8.58 13.80 -6.10
CA VAL A 611 -8.79 14.58 -4.88
C VAL A 611 -8.90 16.07 -5.21
N GLU A 612 -7.97 16.62 -5.98
CA GLU A 612 -7.98 18.03 -6.38
C GLU A 612 -9.17 18.38 -7.27
N ALA A 613 -9.61 17.45 -8.13
CA ALA A 613 -10.82 17.63 -8.94
C ALA A 613 -12.08 17.64 -8.06
N ALA A 614 -12.21 16.70 -7.12
CA ALA A 614 -13.33 16.63 -6.18
C ALA A 614 -13.43 17.88 -5.31
N LEU A 615 -12.28 18.39 -4.83
CA LEU A 615 -12.21 19.58 -4.01
C LEU A 615 -12.63 20.83 -4.81
N ARG A 616 -12.23 20.96 -6.07
CA ARG A 616 -12.67 22.04 -6.96
C ARG A 616 -14.17 21.98 -7.24
N GLU A 617 -14.71 20.79 -7.46
CA GLU A 617 -16.16 20.60 -7.63
C GLU A 617 -16.92 20.92 -6.33
N ALA A 618 -16.36 20.57 -5.18
CA ALA A 618 -16.96 20.84 -3.88
C ALA A 618 -17.08 22.35 -3.62
N GLU A 619 -16.03 23.11 -3.92
CA GLU A 619 -16.02 24.58 -3.80
C GLU A 619 -17.03 25.27 -4.71
N ALA A 620 -17.23 24.76 -5.94
CA ALA A 620 -18.20 25.33 -6.86
C ALA A 620 -19.66 25.13 -6.41
N GLY A 621 -19.89 24.20 -5.48
CA GLY A 621 -21.21 23.85 -4.95
C GLY A 621 -21.49 24.35 -3.51
N THR A 622 -20.50 24.92 -2.85
CA THR A 622 -20.61 25.60 -1.53
C THR A 622 -20.65 27.11 -1.73
#